data_AF-A0A7T3E6G6-F1
#
_entry.id   AF-A0A7T3E6G6-F1
#
_cell.length_a   1.000
_cell.length_b   1.000
_cell.length_c   1.000
_cell.angle_alpha   90.00
_cell.angle_beta   90.00
_cell.angle_gamma   90.00
#
_symmetry.space_group_name_H-M   'P 1'
#
loop_
_entity.id
_entity.type
_entity.pdbx_description
1 polymer ?
#
loop_
_entity_poly.entity_id
_entity_poly.type
_entity_poly.pdbx_seq_one_letter_code
_entity_poly.pdbx_strand_id
1 'polypeptide(L)'
;MEALAPQADQAVAPFHMMVGHAVELSMKAVLAHAGRDEEWLMMAGHSLDRCCRQALSSGFSGHANEELAALVDLLDGPHYDQRFRYPVLFGGTPHLIAADAAETLRLHLEDVRIWLSSGSPT
;
A
#
# COMPACT_ATOMS: atom_id res chain seq x y z
N MET A 1 -26.32 14.77 -18.80
CA MET A 1 -25.59 13.66 -19.43
C MET A 1 -24.14 13.87 -19.04
N GLU A 2 -23.73 13.17 -18.00
CA GLU A 2 -22.50 13.39 -17.25
C GLU A 2 -21.31 13.01 -18.12
N ALA A 3 -20.37 13.94 -18.32
CA ALA A 3 -19.16 13.66 -19.06
C ALA A 3 -18.32 12.70 -18.21
N LEU A 4 -18.28 11.43 -18.61
CA LEU A 4 -17.38 10.43 -18.05
C LEU A 4 -15.97 11.02 -18.02
N ALA A 5 -15.30 10.90 -16.88
CA ALA A 5 -13.98 11.46 -16.66
C ALA A 5 -13.06 11.13 -17.84
N PRO A 6 -12.23 12.09 -18.31
CA PRO A 6 -11.29 11.85 -19.40
C PRO A 6 -10.51 10.59 -19.08
N GLN A 7 -10.49 9.64 -20.04
CA GLN A 7 -9.97 8.28 -19.93
C GLN A 7 -8.83 8.20 -18.92
N ALA A 8 -9.19 7.94 -17.66
CA ALA A 8 -8.22 7.52 -16.66
C ALA A 8 -7.46 6.37 -17.29
N ASP A 9 -6.15 6.32 -17.14
CA ASP A 9 -5.29 5.43 -17.92
C ASP A 9 -5.57 3.97 -17.50
N GLN A 10 -6.64 3.37 -18.07
CA GLN A 10 -7.25 2.12 -17.60
C GLN A 10 -6.28 0.95 -17.71
N ALA A 11 -5.31 1.05 -18.61
CA ALA A 11 -4.29 0.03 -18.82
C ALA A 11 -3.36 -0.15 -17.61
N VAL A 12 -3.10 0.90 -16.82
CA VAL A 12 -2.19 0.85 -15.67
C VAL A 12 -2.90 0.67 -14.33
N ALA A 13 -4.22 0.86 -14.27
CA ALA A 13 -5.00 0.70 -13.05
C ALA A 13 -4.86 -0.70 -12.39
N PRO A 14 -4.83 -1.82 -13.14
CA PRO A 14 -4.56 -3.13 -12.55
C PRO A 14 -3.19 -3.21 -11.86
N PHE A 15 -2.16 -2.61 -12.45
CA PHE A 15 -0.82 -2.58 -11.85
C PHE A 15 -0.83 -1.77 -10.54
N HIS A 16 -1.41 -0.56 -10.54
CA HIS A 16 -1.50 0.26 -9.32
C HIS A 16 -2.29 -0.41 -8.21
N MET A 17 -3.40 -1.08 -8.55
CA MET A 17 -4.18 -1.88 -7.61
C MET A 17 -3.33 -2.98 -6.95
N MET A 18 -2.51 -3.69 -7.75
CA MET A 18 -1.66 -4.77 -7.24
C MET A 18 -0.55 -4.24 -6.35
N VAL A 19 0.07 -3.12 -6.71
CA VAL A 19 1.07 -2.45 -5.88
C VAL A 19 0.44 -2.00 -4.55
N GLY A 20 -0.71 -1.33 -4.59
CA GLY A 20 -1.44 -0.90 -3.38
C GLY A 20 -1.78 -2.07 -2.45
N HIS A 21 -2.33 -3.17 -3.00
CA HIS A 21 -2.61 -4.37 -2.20
C HIS A 21 -1.34 -5.02 -1.63
N ALA A 22 -0.25 -5.05 -2.39
CA ALA A 22 1.01 -5.62 -1.92
C ALA A 22 1.55 -4.82 -0.72
N VAL A 23 1.51 -3.48 -0.77
CA VAL A 23 1.89 -2.62 0.35
C VAL A 23 0.95 -2.83 1.55
N GLU A 24 -0.37 -2.86 1.32
CA GLU A 24 -1.36 -3.07 2.38
C GLU A 24 -1.15 -4.41 3.11
N LEU A 25 -1.08 -5.50 2.35
CA LEU A 25 -1.01 -6.85 2.91
C LEU A 25 0.33 -7.11 3.61
N SER A 26 1.43 -6.61 3.05
CA SER A 26 2.74 -6.74 3.68
C SER A 26 2.83 -5.95 4.99
N MET A 27 2.24 -4.74 5.05
CA MET A 27 2.15 -3.98 6.31
C MET A 27 1.21 -4.64 7.33
N LYS A 28 0.10 -5.23 6.88
CA LYS A 28 -0.77 -6.04 7.75
C LYS A 28 -0.06 -7.27 8.29
N ALA A 29 0.83 -7.89 7.51
CA ALA A 29 1.66 -9.00 8.01
C ALA A 29 2.63 -8.54 9.12
N VAL A 30 3.28 -7.38 8.95
CA VAL A 30 4.10 -6.75 10.00
C VAL A 30 3.30 -6.52 11.27
N LEU A 31 2.10 -5.95 11.14
CA LEU A 31 1.21 -5.65 12.25
C LEU A 31 0.67 -6.91 12.95
N ALA A 32 0.35 -7.95 12.18
CA ALA A 32 -0.05 -9.25 12.70
C ALA A 32 1.09 -9.89 13.51
N HIS A 33 2.33 -9.85 12.99
CA HIS A 33 3.52 -10.33 13.68
C HIS A 33 3.83 -9.55 14.96
N ALA A 34 3.46 -8.26 14.99
CA ALA A 34 3.53 -7.40 16.17
C ALA A 34 2.32 -7.56 17.13
N GLY A 35 1.45 -8.55 16.91
CA GLY A 35 0.37 -8.91 17.83
C GLY A 35 -1.00 -8.27 17.56
N ARG A 36 -1.22 -7.66 16.38
CA ARG A 36 -2.57 -7.25 15.97
C ARG A 36 -3.39 -8.46 15.53
N ASP A 37 -4.62 -8.55 16.00
CA ASP A 37 -5.56 -9.61 15.62
C ASP A 37 -6.27 -9.32 14.29
N GLU A 38 -6.99 -10.32 13.79
CA GLU A 38 -7.71 -10.24 12.52
C GLU A 38 -8.77 -9.13 12.51
N GLU A 39 -9.52 -8.95 13.60
CA GLU A 39 -10.55 -7.91 13.71
C GLU A 39 -9.94 -6.52 13.55
N TRP A 40 -8.82 -6.26 14.23
CA TRP A 40 -8.10 -5.00 14.09
C TRP A 40 -7.61 -4.79 12.65
N LEU A 41 -7.06 -5.84 12.01
CA LEU A 41 -6.53 -5.77 10.64
C LEU A 41 -7.65 -5.52 9.61
N MET A 42 -8.84 -6.05 9.84
CA MET A 42 -10.03 -5.75 9.03
C MET A 42 -10.47 -4.30 9.22
N MET A 43 -10.50 -3.82 10.47
CA MET A 43 -10.89 -2.45 10.81
C MET A 43 -9.88 -1.38 10.35
N ALA A 44 -8.63 -1.75 10.08
CA ALA A 44 -7.66 -0.88 9.43
C ALA A 44 -8.09 -0.52 7.99
N GLY A 45 -8.85 -1.39 7.33
CA GLY A 45 -9.34 -1.19 5.96
C GLY A 45 -8.20 -1.09 4.94
N HIS A 46 -8.40 -0.27 3.91
CA HIS A 46 -7.47 -0.08 2.80
C HIS A 46 -6.57 1.16 2.93
N SER A 47 -6.49 1.78 4.11
CA SER A 47 -5.61 2.95 4.28
C SER A 47 -4.16 2.48 4.44
N LEU A 48 -3.35 2.77 3.42
CA LEU A 48 -1.92 2.51 3.39
C LEU A 48 -1.20 3.38 4.43
N ASP A 49 -1.54 4.66 4.54
CA ASP A 49 -0.94 5.58 5.52
C ASP A 49 -1.19 5.08 6.96
N ARG A 50 -2.42 4.69 7.27
CA ARG A 50 -2.75 4.12 8.59
C ARG A 50 -1.95 2.86 8.88
N CYS A 51 -1.82 1.96 7.90
CA CYS A 51 -1.03 0.74 8.06
C CYS A 51 0.46 1.06 8.28
N CYS A 52 1.03 1.99 7.50
CA CYS A 52 2.43 2.40 7.63
C CYS A 52 2.72 3.04 8.99
N ARG A 53 1.92 4.03 9.41
CA ARG A 53 2.11 4.70 10.70
C ARG A 53 2.02 3.72 11.88
N GLN A 54 1.11 2.76 11.81
CA GLN A 54 0.97 1.74 12.85
C GLN A 54 2.17 0.78 12.84
N ALA A 55 2.63 0.34 11.67
CA ALA A 55 3.80 -0.52 11.57
C ALA A 55 5.05 0.17 12.15
N LEU A 56 5.29 1.43 11.76
CA LEU A 56 6.38 2.25 12.32
C LEU A 56 6.27 2.39 13.85
N SER A 57 5.05 2.56 14.38
CA SER A 57 4.83 2.64 15.84
C SER A 57 5.12 1.33 16.58
N SER A 58 5.07 0.19 15.88
CA SER A 58 5.49 -1.12 16.39
C SER A 58 7.00 -1.35 16.33
N GLY A 59 7.77 -0.37 15.84
CA GLY A 59 9.22 -0.45 15.67
C GLY A 59 9.67 -1.02 14.32
N PHE A 60 8.75 -1.28 13.38
CA PHE A 60 9.12 -1.64 12.01
C PHE A 60 9.87 -0.47 11.36
N SER A 61 10.98 -0.75 10.71
CA SER A 61 11.74 0.22 9.93
C SER A 61 12.58 -0.52 8.91
N GLY A 62 12.81 0.10 7.76
CA GLY A 62 13.53 -0.53 6.67
C GLY A 62 14.31 0.46 5.82
N HIS A 63 15.10 -0.06 4.89
CA HIS A 63 15.82 0.75 3.93
C HIS A 63 14.88 1.46 2.94
N ALA A 64 13.71 0.89 2.68
CA ALA A 64 12.73 1.46 1.75
C ALA A 64 11.87 2.60 2.33
N ASN A 65 12.09 3.04 3.58
CA ASN A 65 11.16 3.91 4.29
C ASN A 65 10.82 5.22 3.54
N GLU A 66 11.82 5.87 2.94
CA GLU A 66 11.62 7.14 2.24
C GLU A 66 10.84 6.95 0.93
N GLU A 67 11.26 5.99 0.10
CA GLU A 67 10.61 5.67 -1.16
C GLU A 67 9.20 5.11 -0.95
N LEU A 68 9.02 4.30 0.10
CA LEU A 68 7.73 3.74 0.46
C LEU A 68 6.77 4.84 0.92
N ALA A 69 7.24 5.83 1.70
CA ALA A 69 6.41 6.97 2.10
C ALA A 69 5.88 7.73 0.87
N ALA A 70 6.76 8.01 -0.11
CA ALA A 70 6.36 8.66 -1.36
C ALA A 70 5.36 7.80 -2.17
N LEU A 71 5.56 6.47 -2.21
CA LEU A 71 4.64 5.55 -2.87
C LEU A 71 3.28 5.50 -2.17
N VAL A 72 3.25 5.53 -0.84
CA VAL A 72 2.02 5.56 -0.04
C VAL A 72 1.27 6.87 -0.21
N ASP A 73 1.95 8.01 -0.22
CA ASP A 73 1.33 9.32 -0.47
C ASP A 73 0.60 9.36 -1.81
N LEU A 74 1.15 8.69 -2.83
CA LEU A 74 0.53 8.60 -4.16
C LEU A 74 -0.65 7.62 -4.21
N LEU A 75 -0.58 6.51 -3.47
CA LEU A 75 -1.52 5.40 -3.59
C LEU A 75 -2.63 5.38 -2.54
N ASP A 76 -2.45 5.96 -1.36
CA ASP A 76 -3.37 5.80 -0.22
C ASP A 76 -4.80 6.19 -0.58
N GLY A 77 -5.01 7.42 -1.07
CA GLY A 77 -6.33 7.89 -1.46
C GLY A 77 -7.01 7.02 -2.53
N PRO A 78 -6.39 6.83 -3.72
CA PRO A 78 -6.94 6.01 -4.79
C PRO A 78 -7.09 4.50 -4.47
N HIS A 79 -6.30 3.98 -3.53
CA HIS A 79 -6.42 2.60 -3.07
C HIS A 79 -7.56 2.47 -2.05
N TYR A 80 -7.65 3.41 -1.11
CA TYR A 80 -8.66 3.46 -0.06
C TYR A 80 -10.09 3.51 -0.60
N ASP A 81 -10.33 4.36 -1.60
CA ASP A 81 -11.64 4.51 -2.25
C ASP A 81 -11.89 3.49 -3.38
N GLN A 82 -10.97 2.54 -3.56
CA GLN A 82 -11.01 1.51 -4.62
C GLN A 82 -11.03 2.08 -6.04
N ARG A 83 -10.45 3.26 -6.26
CA ARG A 83 -10.42 3.93 -7.57
C ARG A 83 -9.93 3.08 -8.71
N PHE A 84 -8.91 2.26 -8.45
CA PHE A 84 -8.29 1.40 -9.45
C PHE A 84 -9.24 0.30 -9.97
N ARG A 85 -10.26 -0.07 -9.19
CA ARG A 85 -11.29 -1.03 -9.60
C ARG A 85 -12.38 -0.37 -10.45
N TYR A 86 -12.63 0.91 -10.20
CA TYR A 86 -13.71 1.67 -10.85
C TYR A 86 -13.21 2.99 -11.44
N PRO A 87 -12.22 2.98 -12.35
CA PRO A 87 -11.59 4.21 -12.86
C PRO A 87 -12.58 5.14 -13.57
N VAL A 88 -13.67 4.59 -14.12
CA VAL A 88 -14.75 5.31 -14.80
C VAL A 88 -15.53 6.23 -13.86
N LEU A 89 -15.61 5.90 -12.56
CA LEU A 89 -16.42 6.65 -11.58
C LEU A 89 -15.67 7.84 -10.96
N PHE A 90 -14.34 7.80 -10.94
CA PHE A 90 -13.55 8.69 -10.09
C PHE A 90 -12.49 9.50 -10.86
N GLY A 91 -12.07 9.05 -12.04
CA GLY A 91 -10.99 9.70 -12.80
C GLY A 91 -9.66 9.77 -12.03
N GLY A 92 -8.65 10.41 -12.62
CA GLY A 92 -7.46 10.86 -11.87
C GLY A 92 -6.61 9.75 -11.22
N THR A 93 -6.36 8.66 -11.95
CA THR A 93 -5.39 7.64 -11.51
C THR A 93 -3.99 8.25 -11.44
N PRO A 94 -3.25 8.12 -10.33
CA PRO A 94 -1.87 8.58 -10.25
C PRO A 94 -1.00 7.87 -11.30
N HIS A 95 -0.02 8.57 -11.85
CA HIS A 95 0.94 7.96 -12.76
C HIS A 95 2.14 7.45 -11.98
N LEU A 96 2.18 6.14 -11.72
CA LEU A 96 3.38 5.48 -11.20
C LEU A 96 4.31 5.09 -12.34
N ILE A 97 5.61 5.38 -12.17
CA ILE A 97 6.66 4.77 -12.96
C ILE A 97 6.80 3.32 -12.49
N ALA A 98 6.46 2.36 -13.36
CA ALA A 98 6.36 0.95 -12.97
C ALA A 98 7.67 0.37 -12.43
N ALA A 99 8.82 0.79 -12.99
CA ALA A 99 10.14 0.34 -12.54
C ALA A 99 10.43 0.81 -11.10
N ASP A 100 10.18 2.09 -10.82
CA ASP A 100 10.41 2.67 -9.50
C ASP A 100 9.49 2.04 -8.45
N ALA A 101 8.20 1.91 -8.76
CA ALA A 101 7.23 1.27 -7.87
C ALA A 101 7.58 -0.20 -7.58
N ALA A 102 8.06 -0.94 -8.59
CA ALA A 102 8.49 -2.31 -8.42
C ALA A 102 9.76 -2.41 -7.55
N GLU A 103 10.72 -1.50 -7.72
CA GLU A 103 11.95 -1.48 -6.92
C GLU A 103 11.66 -1.09 -5.47
N THR A 104 10.86 -0.05 -5.23
CA THR A 104 10.39 0.32 -3.88
C THR A 104 9.68 -0.85 -3.20
N LEU A 105 8.77 -1.53 -3.91
CA LEU A 105 8.06 -2.69 -3.37
C LEU A 105 9.02 -3.84 -3.07
N ARG A 106 10.01 -4.09 -3.93
CA ARG A 106 11.02 -5.14 -3.72
C ARG A 106 11.83 -4.87 -2.45
N LEU A 107 12.30 -3.63 -2.26
CA LEU A 107 13.04 -3.23 -1.06
C LEU A 107 12.17 -3.34 0.20
N HIS A 108 10.93 -2.84 0.15
CA HIS A 108 9.98 -2.96 1.27
C HIS A 108 9.69 -4.41 1.63
N LEU A 109 9.48 -5.30 0.65
CA LEU A 109 9.24 -6.72 0.92
C LEU A 109 10.46 -7.41 1.53
N GLU A 110 11.68 -6.96 1.21
CA GLU A 110 12.90 -7.43 1.86
C GLU A 110 12.97 -6.96 3.31
N ASP A 111 12.63 -5.69 3.60
CA ASP A 111 12.54 -5.16 4.96
C ASP A 111 11.49 -5.93 5.79
N VAL A 112 10.32 -6.23 5.21
CA VAL A 112 9.28 -7.06 5.83
C VAL A 112 9.78 -8.47 6.08
N ARG A 113 10.49 -9.09 5.13
CA ARG A 113 11.07 -10.43 5.31
C ARG A 113 12.04 -10.45 6.49
N ILE A 114 12.92 -9.44 6.61
CA ILE A 114 13.86 -9.30 7.71
C ILE A 114 13.11 -9.14 9.04
N TRP A 115 12.10 -8.26 9.09
CA TRP A 115 11.26 -8.05 10.27
C TRP A 115 10.60 -9.34 10.75
N LEU A 116 9.92 -10.05 9.85
CA LEU A 116 9.21 -11.30 10.15
C LEU A 116 10.17 -12.45 10.53
N SER A 117 11.45 -12.35 10.14
CA SER A 117 12.49 -13.30 10.54
C SER A 117 13.05 -13.00 11.93
N SER A 118 12.82 -11.80 12.46
CA SER A 118 13.14 -11.48 13.85
C SER A 118 12.04 -12.02 14.76
N GLY A 119 12.43 -12.69 15.85
CA GLY A 119 11.46 -13.30 16.78
C GLY A 119 10.44 -12.26 17.25
N SER A 120 9.17 -12.64 17.36
CA SER A 120 8.11 -11.72 17.76
C SER A 120 8.50 -11.00 19.06
N PRO A 121 8.40 -9.67 19.14
CA PRO A 121 8.60 -8.97 20.39
C PRO A 121 7.58 -9.50 21.40
N THR A 122 8.10 -10.13 22.46
CA THR A 122 7.34 -10.68 23.59
C THR A 122 6.66 -9.59 24.40
#